data_AF-A0AA42Q536-F1
#
_entry.id   AF-A0AA42Q536-F1
#
_cell.length_a   1.000
_cell.length_b   1.000
_cell.length_c   1.000
_cell.angle_alpha   90.00
_cell.angle_beta   90.00
_cell.angle_gamma   90.00
#
_symmetry.space_group_name_H-M   'P 1'
#
loop_
_entity.id
_entity.type
_entity.pdbx_description
1 polymer ?
#
loop_
_entity_poly.entity_id
_entity_poly.type
_entity_poly.pdbx_seq_one_letter_code
_entity_poly.pdbx_strand_id
1 'polypeptide(L)'
;MQIFSKNHIGRIKRLAKQRKEELGIPRLVTLDQEAHKLGFPNWAAFEKASRGAIQLGPVFRRGADQMRVAFHKLSKFDGDPDIELSIRKQLPVLMDSYLSGISALTYARDYMRVALSVPRFKVSARSYAYHEMRIYLPYAFEPIAPGSDEFVPVGRHYKPLGQTDRSKWADYSAHSNLNVKLPREMWAGIRSRAGGSSGFLYNDGSTPWSSRLNAQRYLDHLEAIIELAKRHEQDVPSQVGAA
;
A
#
# COMPACT_ATOMS: atom_id res chain seq x y z
N MET A 1 19.09 4.55 -11.86
CA MET A 1 18.81 3.12 -12.13
C MET A 1 17.36 2.85 -11.75
N GLN A 2 16.47 2.57 -12.70
CA GLN A 2 15.07 2.24 -12.39
C GLN A 2 15.01 0.82 -11.81
N ILE A 3 14.38 0.68 -10.64
CA ILE A 3 14.23 -0.59 -9.93
C ILE A 3 12.79 -1.08 -10.21
N PHE A 4 12.66 -2.27 -10.78
CA PHE A 4 11.36 -2.85 -11.16
C PHE A 4 10.94 -3.94 -10.19
N SER A 5 9.70 -3.89 -9.71
CA SER A 5 9.20 -4.85 -8.74
C SER A 5 8.85 -6.20 -9.41
N LYS A 6 9.02 -7.35 -8.72
CA LYS A 6 8.45 -8.66 -9.11
C LYS A 6 6.96 -8.55 -9.42
N ASN A 7 6.27 -7.63 -8.75
CA ASN A 7 4.85 -7.34 -8.95
C ASN A 7 4.59 -6.54 -10.24
N HIS A 8 5.45 -5.59 -10.56
CA HIS A 8 5.44 -4.89 -11.85
C HIS A 8 5.68 -5.87 -13.00
N ILE A 9 6.67 -6.76 -12.85
CA ILE A 9 6.93 -7.87 -13.78
C ILE A 9 5.72 -8.81 -13.88
N GLY A 10 5.13 -9.19 -12.75
CA GLY A 10 3.94 -10.04 -12.68
C GLY A 10 2.73 -9.39 -13.34
N ARG A 11 2.52 -8.09 -13.17
CA ARG A 11 1.47 -7.30 -13.82
C ARG A 11 1.69 -7.24 -15.32
N ILE A 12 2.90 -6.98 -15.80
CA ILE A 12 3.20 -7.02 -17.24
C ILE A 12 2.94 -8.43 -17.81
N LYS A 13 3.32 -9.49 -17.07
CA LYS A 13 3.01 -10.89 -17.46
C LYS A 13 1.51 -11.19 -17.47
N ARG A 14 0.72 -10.65 -16.53
CA ARG A 14 -0.74 -10.77 -16.48
C ARG A 14 -1.40 -9.98 -17.62
N LEU A 15 -0.98 -8.76 -17.86
CA LEU A 15 -1.41 -7.94 -18.99
C LEU A 15 -1.15 -8.65 -20.32
N ALA A 16 0.04 -9.25 -20.49
CA ALA A 16 0.37 -10.02 -21.68
C ALA A 16 -0.46 -11.29 -21.83
N LYS A 17 -0.87 -11.92 -20.72
CA LYS A 17 -1.82 -13.04 -20.74
C LYS A 17 -3.21 -12.56 -21.17
N GLN A 18 -3.70 -11.49 -20.56
CA GLN A 18 -5.01 -10.90 -20.85
C GLN A 18 -5.12 -10.45 -22.32
N ARG A 19 -4.12 -9.72 -22.85
CA ARG A 19 -4.13 -9.29 -24.26
C ARG A 19 -4.06 -10.45 -25.25
N LYS A 20 -3.44 -11.57 -24.89
CA LYS A 20 -3.48 -12.80 -25.70
C LYS A 20 -4.89 -13.36 -25.75
N GLU A 21 -5.58 -13.39 -24.62
CA GLU A 21 -6.94 -13.95 -24.48
C GLU A 21 -7.99 -13.05 -25.15
N GLU A 22 -7.90 -11.73 -24.99
CA GLU A 22 -8.90 -10.78 -25.48
C GLU A 22 -8.67 -10.33 -26.93
N LEU A 23 -7.41 -10.17 -27.34
CA LEU A 23 -7.05 -9.52 -28.62
C LEU A 23 -6.27 -10.45 -29.56
N GLY A 24 -5.99 -11.69 -29.15
CA GLY A 24 -5.17 -12.63 -29.92
C GLY A 24 -3.70 -12.20 -30.07
N ILE A 25 -3.25 -11.15 -29.40
CA ILE A 25 -1.88 -10.63 -29.52
C ILE A 25 -0.92 -11.62 -28.85
N PRO A 26 0.15 -12.07 -29.53
CA PRO A 26 1.12 -12.97 -28.92
C PRO A 26 1.70 -12.40 -27.63
N ARG A 27 1.78 -13.25 -26.60
CA ARG A 27 2.23 -12.87 -25.26
C ARG A 27 3.59 -12.15 -25.30
N LEU A 28 4.55 -12.67 -26.06
CA LEU A 28 5.89 -12.12 -26.17
C LEU A 28 5.90 -10.71 -26.77
N VAL A 29 5.05 -10.46 -27.78
CA VAL A 29 4.92 -9.13 -28.40
C VAL A 29 4.44 -8.09 -27.39
N THR A 30 3.47 -8.45 -26.55
CA THR A 30 3.01 -7.55 -25.47
C THR A 30 4.13 -7.28 -24.46
N LEU A 31 4.89 -8.31 -24.07
CA LEU A 31 6.01 -8.16 -23.14
C LEU A 31 7.10 -7.23 -23.70
N ASP A 32 7.45 -7.37 -24.98
CA ASP A 32 8.44 -6.53 -25.65
C ASP A 32 7.96 -5.08 -25.80
N GLN A 33 6.67 -4.87 -26.09
CA GLN A 33 6.09 -3.52 -26.13
C GLN A 33 6.15 -2.81 -24.77
N GLU A 34 5.85 -3.51 -23.67
CA GLU A 34 5.95 -2.93 -22.34
C GLU A 34 7.42 -2.71 -21.92
N ALA A 35 8.35 -3.60 -22.30
CA ALA A 35 9.78 -3.41 -22.08
C ALA A 35 10.33 -2.17 -22.81
N HIS A 36 9.90 -1.93 -24.06
CA HIS A 36 10.28 -0.74 -24.83
C HIS A 36 9.83 0.56 -24.18
N LYS A 37 8.61 0.61 -23.62
CA LYS A 37 8.12 1.77 -22.87
C LYS A 37 8.98 2.08 -21.64
N LEU A 38 9.66 1.08 -21.11
CA LEU A 38 10.56 1.19 -19.96
C LEU A 38 12.03 1.44 -20.38
N GLY A 39 12.29 1.63 -21.67
CA GLY A 39 13.63 1.92 -22.21
C GLY A 39 14.50 0.67 -22.45
N PHE A 40 13.91 -0.52 -22.50
CA PHE A 40 14.63 -1.77 -22.77
C PHE A 40 14.35 -2.27 -24.19
N PRO A 41 15.35 -2.87 -24.87
CA PRO A 41 15.20 -3.31 -26.25
C PRO A 41 14.29 -4.54 -26.43
N ASN A 42 14.05 -5.29 -25.35
CA ASN A 42 13.13 -6.44 -25.32
C ASN A 42 12.91 -6.90 -23.87
N TRP A 43 11.97 -7.82 -23.70
CA TRP A 43 11.63 -8.44 -22.42
C TRP A 43 12.81 -9.14 -21.76
N ALA A 44 13.66 -9.83 -22.52
CA ALA A 44 14.80 -10.56 -21.96
C ALA A 44 15.85 -9.62 -21.35
N ALA A 45 16.14 -8.48 -21.99
CA ALA A 45 17.02 -7.44 -21.48
C ALA A 45 16.44 -6.79 -20.21
N PHE A 46 15.13 -6.50 -20.22
CA PHE A 46 14.41 -6.01 -19.05
C PHE A 46 14.47 -7.01 -17.88
N GLU A 47 14.22 -8.30 -18.14
CA GLU A 47 14.24 -9.35 -17.12
C GLU A 47 15.64 -9.57 -16.54
N LYS A 48 16.68 -9.53 -17.37
CA LYS A 48 18.08 -9.61 -16.93
C LYS A 48 18.46 -8.41 -16.05
N ALA A 49 18.08 -7.19 -16.46
CA ALA A 49 18.35 -5.97 -15.70
C ALA A 49 17.60 -5.95 -14.36
N SER A 50 16.39 -6.49 -14.32
CA SER A 50 15.57 -6.56 -13.10
C SER A 50 16.00 -7.67 -12.13
N ARG A 51 16.68 -8.73 -12.61
CA ARG A 51 17.30 -9.76 -11.73
C ARG A 51 18.47 -9.23 -10.89
N GLY A 52 19.16 -8.18 -11.35
CA GLY A 52 20.33 -7.60 -10.66
C GLY A 52 20.01 -6.54 -9.60
N ALA A 53 18.76 -6.06 -9.54
CA ALA A 53 18.35 -5.08 -8.53
C ALA A 53 17.75 -5.81 -7.33
N ILE A 54 18.46 -5.80 -6.19
CA ILE A 54 17.85 -6.18 -4.90
C ILE A 54 16.66 -5.25 -4.70
N GLN A 55 15.47 -5.84 -4.84
CA GLN A 55 14.22 -5.13 -4.89
C GLN A 55 13.86 -4.65 -3.48
N LEU A 56 14.36 -3.48 -3.11
CA LEU A 56 13.89 -2.76 -1.93
C LEU A 56 12.58 -2.09 -2.35
N GLY A 57 11.45 -2.57 -1.82
CA GLY A 57 10.19 -1.85 -1.93
C GLY A 57 10.31 -0.44 -1.35
N PRO A 58 9.26 0.39 -1.45
CA PRO A 58 9.27 1.69 -0.80
C PRO A 58 9.55 1.52 0.69
N VAL A 59 10.57 2.21 1.18
CA VAL A 59 10.92 2.30 2.59
C VAL A 59 10.65 3.74 3.02
N PHE A 60 10.03 3.91 4.18
CA PHE A 60 9.84 5.24 4.73
C PHE A 60 11.19 5.80 5.21
N ARG A 61 11.59 6.98 4.71
CA ARG A 61 12.95 7.52 4.93
C ARG A 61 13.01 8.86 5.68
N ARG A 62 11.88 9.45 6.07
CA ARG A 62 11.95 10.76 6.74
C ARG A 62 12.43 10.62 8.17
N GLY A 63 13.25 11.58 8.59
CA GLY A 63 13.54 11.82 10.00
C GLY A 63 12.47 12.68 10.69
N ALA A 64 12.61 12.84 12.01
CA ALA A 64 11.69 13.62 12.84
C ALA A 64 11.54 15.08 12.37
N ASP A 65 12.64 15.73 11.96
CA ASP A 65 12.61 17.13 11.53
C ASP A 65 11.87 17.31 10.20
N GLN A 66 12.11 16.43 9.23
CA GLN A 66 11.39 16.42 7.96
C GLN A 66 9.90 16.13 8.18
N MET A 67 9.56 15.24 9.11
CA MET A 67 8.18 14.96 9.48
C MET A 67 7.52 16.17 10.16
N ARG A 68 8.25 16.88 11.03
CA ARG A 68 7.77 18.12 11.64
C ARG A 68 7.43 19.17 10.59
N VAL A 69 8.28 19.32 9.56
CA VAL A 69 7.98 20.19 8.42
C VAL A 69 6.74 19.72 7.67
N ALA A 70 6.59 18.40 7.45
CA ALA A 70 5.43 17.83 6.77
C ALA A 70 4.09 18.03 7.52
N PHE A 71 4.12 18.29 8.83
CA PHE A 71 2.92 18.58 9.64
C PHE A 71 2.43 20.02 9.48
N HIS A 72 3.29 20.94 9.01
CA HIS A 72 2.94 22.33 8.85
C HIS A 72 1.96 22.55 7.70
N LYS A 73 1.11 23.58 7.86
CA LYS A 73 0.21 24.04 6.82
C LYS A 73 1.03 24.45 5.59
N LEU A 74 0.59 24.01 4.41
CA LEU A 74 1.21 24.37 3.14
C LEU A 74 0.61 25.69 2.65
N SER A 75 1.37 26.78 2.78
CA SER A 75 0.99 28.10 2.28
C SER A 75 0.97 28.18 0.75
N LYS A 76 1.76 27.34 0.06
CA LYS A 76 1.84 27.32 -1.40
C LYS A 76 0.54 26.95 -2.13
N PHE A 77 -0.46 26.46 -1.41
CA PHE A 77 -1.80 26.13 -1.93
C PHE A 77 -2.88 27.05 -1.34
N ASP A 78 -2.50 28.18 -0.75
CA ASP A 78 -3.47 29.17 -0.31
C ASP A 78 -4.18 29.78 -1.52
N GLY A 79 -5.52 29.84 -1.44
CA GLY A 79 -6.38 30.21 -2.57
C GLY A 79 -6.75 29.06 -3.53
N ASP A 80 -6.15 27.87 -3.39
CA ASP A 80 -6.52 26.71 -4.22
C ASP A 80 -7.92 26.18 -3.83
N PRO A 81 -8.90 26.15 -4.75
CA PRO A 81 -10.24 25.64 -4.47
C PRO A 81 -10.28 24.13 -4.21
N ASP A 82 -9.29 23.37 -4.68
CA ASP A 82 -9.17 21.91 -4.44
C ASP A 82 -7.73 21.55 -4.03
N ILE A 83 -7.34 22.09 -2.87
CA ILE A 83 -6.04 21.81 -2.24
C ILE A 83 -5.75 20.31 -2.10
N GLU A 84 -6.79 19.50 -1.86
CA GLU A 84 -6.61 18.06 -1.68
C GLU A 84 -6.19 17.39 -2.99
N LEU A 85 -6.85 17.70 -4.12
CA LEU A 85 -6.45 17.19 -5.43
C LEU A 85 -5.05 17.66 -5.80
N SER A 86 -4.74 18.94 -5.56
CA SER A 86 -3.43 19.52 -5.87
C SER A 86 -2.29 18.88 -5.08
N ILE A 87 -2.50 18.58 -3.79
CA ILE A 87 -1.53 17.83 -2.97
C ILE A 87 -1.40 16.40 -3.48
N ARG A 88 -2.51 15.70 -3.75
CA ARG A 88 -2.51 14.30 -4.22
C ARG A 88 -1.74 14.10 -5.51
N LYS A 89 -1.82 15.04 -6.45
CA LYS A 89 -1.04 15.00 -7.71
C LYS A 89 0.47 15.05 -7.50
N GLN A 90 0.94 15.53 -6.35
CA GLN A 90 2.35 15.59 -6.00
C GLN A 90 2.82 14.38 -5.18
N LEU A 91 1.90 13.53 -4.71
CA LEU A 91 2.23 12.37 -3.90
C LEU A 91 2.54 11.16 -4.81
N PRO A 92 3.60 10.39 -4.52
CA PRO A 92 3.92 9.20 -5.28
C PRO A 92 2.84 8.13 -5.12
N VAL A 93 2.52 7.43 -6.22
CA VAL A 93 1.69 6.22 -6.18
C VAL A 93 2.56 5.05 -5.74
N LEU A 94 2.28 4.49 -4.56
CA LEU A 94 3.09 3.42 -3.96
C LEU A 94 2.49 2.02 -4.15
N MET A 95 1.20 1.95 -4.50
CA MET A 95 0.42 0.71 -4.61
C MET A 95 1.15 -0.44 -5.33
N ASP A 96 1.72 -0.18 -6.51
CA ASP A 96 2.42 -1.19 -7.33
C ASP A 96 3.89 -1.40 -6.93
N SER A 97 4.42 -0.52 -6.07
CA SER A 97 5.83 -0.52 -5.65
C SER A 97 6.07 -1.38 -4.40
N TYR A 98 5.03 -1.63 -3.60
CA TYR A 98 5.11 -2.54 -2.45
C TYR A 98 5.49 -3.96 -2.88
N LEU A 99 6.33 -4.61 -2.07
CA LEU A 99 6.79 -5.99 -2.30
C LEU A 99 5.69 -7.01 -1.96
N SER A 100 5.05 -6.79 -0.83
CA SER A 100 3.97 -7.58 -0.23
C SER A 100 3.04 -6.69 0.59
N GLY A 101 1.88 -7.20 0.99
CA GLY A 101 0.99 -6.51 1.94
C GLY A 101 1.73 -6.17 3.23
N ILE A 102 2.53 -7.09 3.77
CA ILE A 102 3.37 -6.87 4.96
C ILE A 102 4.37 -5.72 4.74
N SER A 103 4.97 -5.59 3.56
CA SER A 103 5.87 -4.46 3.26
C SER A 103 5.14 -3.11 3.26
N ALA A 104 3.87 -3.09 2.83
CA ALA A 104 3.04 -1.90 2.83
C ALA A 104 2.64 -1.50 4.27
N LEU A 105 2.29 -2.49 5.10
CA LEU A 105 2.05 -2.29 6.53
C LEU A 105 3.31 -1.81 7.27
N THR A 106 4.47 -2.36 6.91
CA THR A 106 5.77 -1.95 7.46
C THR A 106 6.07 -0.49 7.14
N TYR A 107 5.80 -0.05 5.90
CA TYR A 107 5.91 1.36 5.51
C TYR A 107 5.01 2.26 6.38
N ALA A 108 3.75 1.85 6.58
CA ALA A 108 2.79 2.59 7.41
C ALA A 108 3.22 2.65 8.89
N ARG A 109 3.74 1.55 9.44
CA ARG A 109 4.29 1.48 10.80
C ARG A 109 5.46 2.46 10.96
N ASP A 110 6.42 2.43 10.04
CA ASP A 110 7.60 3.27 10.12
C ASP A 110 7.25 4.76 9.94
N TYR A 111 6.28 5.06 9.07
CA TYR A 111 5.68 6.40 8.98
C TYR A 111 5.14 6.86 10.34
N MET A 112 4.34 6.02 11.01
CA MET A 112 3.72 6.37 12.29
C MET A 112 4.71 6.50 13.44
N ARG A 113 5.75 5.65 13.49
CA ARG A 113 6.85 5.79 14.47
C ARG A 113 7.51 7.16 14.36
N VAL A 114 7.83 7.59 13.13
CA VAL A 114 8.42 8.92 12.91
C VAL A 114 7.42 10.03 13.19
N ALA A 115 6.15 9.88 12.82
CA ALA A 115 5.10 10.83 13.16
C ALA A 115 4.99 11.07 14.67
N LEU A 116 5.01 10.00 15.48
CA LEU A 116 4.95 10.06 16.94
C LEU A 116 6.20 10.67 17.59
N SER A 117 7.36 10.60 16.91
CA SER A 117 8.59 11.27 17.35
C SER A 117 8.50 12.80 17.31
N VAL A 118 7.55 13.39 16.57
CA VAL A 118 7.35 14.84 16.50
C VAL A 118 6.71 15.35 17.79
N PRO A 119 7.38 16.20 18.61
CA PRO A 119 6.90 16.56 19.95
C PRO A 119 5.50 17.19 19.96
N ARG A 120 5.25 18.14 19.05
CA ARG A 120 3.93 18.76 18.86
C ARG A 120 3.14 17.98 17.82
N PHE A 121 2.42 16.96 18.27
CA PHE A 121 1.60 16.11 17.40
C PHE A 121 0.27 16.81 17.04
N LYS A 122 0.34 17.81 16.17
CA LYS A 122 -0.82 18.52 15.62
C LYS A 122 -0.71 18.54 14.10
N VAL A 123 -1.50 17.73 13.44
CA VAL A 123 -1.50 17.58 11.98
C VAL A 123 -2.56 18.52 11.39
N SER A 124 -2.14 19.47 10.55
CA SER A 124 -3.09 20.35 9.86
C SER A 124 -3.75 19.60 8.69
N ALA A 125 -5.06 19.79 8.49
CA ALA A 125 -5.76 19.25 7.32
C ALA A 125 -5.21 19.77 5.97
N ARG A 126 -4.43 20.86 5.98
CA ARG A 126 -3.76 21.46 4.81
C ARG A 126 -2.25 21.14 4.78
N SER A 127 -1.81 20.07 5.44
CA SER A 127 -0.41 19.64 5.49
C SER A 127 -0.17 18.42 4.60
N TYR A 128 1.08 18.18 4.19
CA TYR A 128 1.43 16.97 3.45
C TYR A 128 1.12 15.73 4.27
N ALA A 129 1.49 15.74 5.55
CA ALA A 129 1.31 14.60 6.43
C ALA A 129 -0.16 14.16 6.51
N TYR A 130 -1.10 15.10 6.56
CA TYR A 130 -2.52 14.77 6.59
C TYR A 130 -2.97 13.96 5.36
N HIS A 131 -2.60 14.41 4.16
CA HIS A 131 -3.02 13.73 2.93
C HIS A 131 -2.28 12.40 2.72
N GLU A 132 -1.01 12.35 3.09
CA GLU A 132 -0.24 11.12 3.09
C GLU A 132 -0.82 10.09 4.04
N MET A 133 -1.17 10.49 5.27
CA MET A 133 -1.76 9.57 6.23
C MET A 133 -3.07 8.98 5.72
N ARG A 134 -3.86 9.73 4.96
CA ARG A 134 -5.10 9.22 4.34
C ARG A 134 -4.87 8.20 3.22
N ILE A 135 -3.69 8.21 2.60
CA ILE A 135 -3.36 7.38 1.42
C ILE A 135 -2.47 6.20 1.79
N TYR A 136 -1.52 6.41 2.71
CA TYR A 136 -0.46 5.47 3.06
C TYR A 136 -0.69 4.75 4.37
N LEU A 137 -1.68 5.15 5.18
CA LEU A 137 -2.11 4.38 6.34
C LEU A 137 -3.33 3.52 6.00
N PRO A 138 -3.29 2.20 6.27
CA PRO A 138 -4.47 1.36 6.12
C PRO A 138 -5.60 1.83 7.02
N TYR A 139 -6.74 2.11 6.40
CA TYR A 139 -8.01 2.37 7.05
C TYR A 139 -8.73 1.08 7.41
N ALA A 140 -8.74 0.14 6.47
CA ALA A 140 -9.41 -1.15 6.60
C ALA A 140 -8.66 -2.24 5.82
N PHE A 141 -9.14 -3.47 6.00
CA PHE A 141 -8.76 -4.63 5.22
C PHE A 141 -10.00 -5.20 4.55
N GLU A 142 -9.97 -5.20 3.22
CA GLU A 142 -11.07 -5.69 2.40
C GLU A 142 -10.74 -7.09 1.86
N PRO A 143 -11.66 -8.06 1.94
CA PRO A 143 -11.40 -9.39 1.43
C PRO A 143 -11.28 -9.35 -0.10
N ILE A 144 -10.36 -10.13 -0.68
CA ILE A 144 -10.20 -10.19 -2.15
C ILE A 144 -11.41 -10.81 -2.85
N ALA A 145 -12.16 -11.64 -2.13
CA ALA A 145 -13.39 -12.28 -2.56
C ALA A 145 -14.26 -12.62 -1.33
N PRO A 146 -15.59 -12.76 -1.48
CA PRO A 146 -16.46 -13.17 -0.38
C PRO A 146 -15.97 -14.46 0.29
N GLY A 147 -15.77 -14.43 1.61
CA GLY A 147 -15.32 -15.59 2.40
C GLY A 147 -13.81 -15.90 2.32
N SER A 148 -13.00 -15.06 1.68
CA SER A 148 -11.55 -15.24 1.61
C SER A 148 -10.85 -14.90 2.94
N ASP A 149 -9.78 -15.63 3.25
CA ASP A 149 -8.80 -15.31 4.30
C ASP A 149 -7.66 -14.40 3.81
N GLU A 150 -7.72 -13.99 2.54
CA GLU A 150 -6.82 -13.00 1.96
C GLU A 150 -7.48 -11.63 1.87
N PHE A 151 -6.76 -10.65 2.38
CA PHE A 151 -7.25 -9.28 2.49
C PHE A 151 -6.28 -8.30 1.84
N VAL A 152 -6.81 -7.21 1.31
CA VAL A 152 -6.04 -6.08 0.81
C VAL A 152 -6.17 -4.92 1.79
N PRO A 153 -5.06 -4.36 2.31
CA PRO A 153 -5.11 -3.11 3.06
C PRO A 153 -5.56 -1.98 2.12
N VAL A 154 -6.56 -1.23 2.56
CA VAL A 154 -7.11 -0.08 1.82
C VAL A 154 -6.95 1.21 2.62
N GLY A 155 -6.66 2.31 1.93
CA GLY A 155 -6.59 3.64 2.53
C GLY A 155 -7.97 4.25 2.78
N ARG A 156 -8.00 5.51 3.23
CA ARG A 156 -9.24 6.29 3.31
C ARG A 156 -9.81 6.39 1.88
N HIS A 157 -11.11 6.15 1.69
CA HIS A 157 -11.81 5.99 0.39
C HIS A 157 -11.78 4.60 -0.24
N TYR A 158 -11.40 3.57 0.53
CA TYR A 158 -11.50 2.16 0.11
C TYR A 158 -10.73 1.89 -1.20
N LYS A 159 -9.57 2.53 -1.33
CA LYS A 159 -8.64 2.28 -2.44
C LYS A 159 -7.46 1.46 -1.94
N PRO A 160 -6.88 0.57 -2.76
CA PRO A 160 -5.69 -0.18 -2.37
C PRO A 160 -4.62 0.75 -1.83
N LEU A 161 -3.95 0.35 -0.76
CA LEU A 161 -3.03 1.20 -0.04
C LEU A 161 -1.97 1.82 -0.96
N GLY A 162 -1.77 3.13 -0.85
CA GLY A 162 -0.83 3.86 -1.72
C GLY A 162 -1.38 4.28 -3.08
N GLN A 163 -2.65 4.02 -3.40
CA GLN A 163 -3.34 4.58 -4.56
C GLN A 163 -3.71 6.04 -4.31
N THR A 164 -3.28 6.95 -5.19
CA THR A 164 -3.61 8.37 -5.07
C THR A 164 -4.88 8.75 -5.81
N ASP A 165 -5.33 7.97 -6.81
CA ASP A 165 -6.56 8.21 -7.56
C ASP A 165 -7.79 7.62 -6.86
N ARG A 166 -8.84 8.44 -6.70
CA ARG A 166 -10.08 8.06 -5.98
C ARG A 166 -11.24 7.73 -6.90
N SER A 167 -11.21 8.18 -8.16
CA SER A 167 -12.33 7.97 -9.08
C SER A 167 -12.36 6.53 -9.60
N LYS A 168 -11.19 5.88 -9.66
CA LYS A 168 -11.06 4.51 -10.16
C LYS A 168 -11.74 3.52 -9.22
N TRP A 169 -12.64 2.72 -9.77
CA TRP A 169 -13.11 1.52 -9.09
C TRP A 169 -11.92 0.58 -8.78
N ALA A 170 -11.97 -0.11 -7.64
CA ALA A 170 -10.87 -0.95 -7.18
C ALA A 170 -11.28 -2.42 -7.26
N ASP A 171 -10.59 -3.18 -8.10
CA ASP A 171 -10.60 -4.63 -8.08
C ASP A 171 -9.51 -5.12 -7.13
N TYR A 172 -9.87 -5.51 -5.90
CA TYR A 172 -8.88 -5.96 -4.92
C TYR A 172 -8.12 -7.22 -5.36
N SER A 173 -8.75 -8.08 -6.16
CA SER A 173 -8.11 -9.31 -6.68
C SER A 173 -6.96 -9.00 -7.65
N ALA A 174 -6.98 -7.84 -8.32
CA ALA A 174 -5.93 -7.40 -9.21
C ALA A 174 -4.62 -6.99 -8.48
N HIS A 175 -4.68 -6.79 -7.16
CA HIS A 175 -3.59 -6.27 -6.33
C HIS A 175 -2.93 -7.35 -5.47
N SER A 176 -2.57 -8.49 -6.09
CA SER A 176 -1.96 -9.64 -5.39
C SER A 176 -0.72 -9.30 -4.54
N ASN A 177 -0.03 -8.21 -4.86
CA ASN A 177 1.13 -7.73 -4.11
C ASN A 177 0.78 -7.08 -2.76
N LEU A 178 -0.49 -6.78 -2.54
CA LEU A 178 -0.99 -6.22 -1.30
C LEU A 178 -1.72 -7.26 -0.45
N ASN A 179 -1.87 -8.49 -0.95
CA ASN A 179 -2.53 -9.55 -0.21
C ASN A 179 -1.81 -9.78 1.13
N VAL A 180 -2.62 -9.81 2.18
CA VAL A 180 -2.25 -10.21 3.53
C VAL A 180 -3.14 -11.39 3.87
N LYS A 181 -2.51 -12.54 4.09
CA LYS A 181 -3.22 -13.73 4.55
C LYS A 181 -3.33 -13.69 6.06
N LEU A 182 -4.54 -13.56 6.57
CA LEU A 182 -4.80 -13.54 8.00
C LEU A 182 -6.20 -14.12 8.26
N PRO A 183 -6.31 -15.24 9.02
CA PRO A 183 -7.59 -15.88 9.26
C PRO A 183 -8.63 -14.92 9.85
N ARG A 184 -9.89 -15.06 9.41
CA ARG A 184 -10.99 -14.14 9.76
C ARG A 184 -11.19 -13.95 11.27
N GLU A 185 -10.96 -15.01 12.05
CA GLU A 185 -11.04 -15.04 13.50
C GLU A 185 -9.96 -14.18 14.17
N MET A 186 -8.76 -14.11 13.59
CA MET A 186 -7.66 -13.30 14.13
C MET A 186 -7.94 -11.80 13.96
N TRP A 187 -8.75 -11.41 12.96
CA TRP A 187 -9.20 -10.02 12.83
C TRP A 187 -10.02 -9.55 14.02
N ALA A 188 -10.76 -10.42 14.72
CA ALA A 188 -11.65 -10.00 15.79
C ALA A 188 -10.91 -9.33 16.96
N GLY A 189 -9.66 -9.71 17.20
CA GLY A 189 -8.82 -9.15 18.27
C GLY A 189 -8.18 -7.79 17.93
N ILE A 190 -8.24 -7.33 16.69
CA ILE A 190 -7.45 -6.18 16.20
C ILE A 190 -8.32 -5.00 15.76
N ARG A 191 -9.65 -5.15 15.76
CA ARG A 191 -10.57 -4.13 15.26
C ARG A 191 -10.68 -2.98 16.27
N SER A 192 -10.85 -1.76 15.77
CA SER A 192 -11.10 -0.61 16.64
C SER A 192 -12.49 -0.59 17.28
N ARG A 193 -13.40 -1.51 16.92
CA ARG A 193 -14.78 -1.56 17.45
C ARG A 193 -15.25 -3.02 17.64
N ALA A 194 -15.78 -3.32 18.82
CA ALA A 194 -16.48 -4.57 19.09
C ALA A 194 -17.89 -4.54 18.46
N GLY A 195 -18.33 -5.65 17.86
CA GLY A 195 -19.72 -5.84 17.39
C GLY A 195 -20.12 -5.13 16.08
N GLY A 196 -19.17 -4.57 15.31
CA GLY A 196 -19.44 -3.97 13.99
C GLY A 196 -19.02 -4.83 12.81
N SER A 197 -19.46 -4.47 11.60
CA SER A 197 -18.92 -5.02 10.36
C SER A 197 -17.46 -4.58 10.11
N SER A 198 -16.67 -5.53 9.62
CA SER A 198 -15.43 -5.42 8.81
C SER A 198 -14.13 -4.88 9.43
N GLY A 199 -13.01 -5.26 8.81
CA GLY A 199 -11.62 -5.13 9.29
C GLY A 199 -11.06 -3.70 9.33
N PHE A 200 -11.78 -2.77 9.94
CA PHE A 200 -11.36 -1.38 10.15
C PHE A 200 -10.35 -1.25 11.30
N LEU A 201 -9.31 -0.44 11.06
CA LEU A 201 -8.28 -0.13 12.06
C LEU A 201 -8.58 1.14 12.86
N TYR A 202 -9.41 2.03 12.32
CA TYR A 202 -9.91 3.22 12.99
C TYR A 202 -11.25 3.63 12.36
N ASN A 203 -12.04 4.44 13.07
CA ASN A 203 -13.34 4.91 12.58
C ASN A 203 -13.24 6.31 11.95
N ASP A 204 -14.28 6.73 11.22
CA ASP A 204 -14.32 8.05 10.55
C ASP A 204 -14.32 9.25 11.50
N GLY A 205 -14.70 9.07 12.77
CA GLY A 205 -14.71 10.09 13.82
C GLY A 205 -13.44 10.13 14.71
N SER A 206 -12.53 9.16 14.59
CA SER A 206 -11.35 9.00 15.47
C SER A 206 -10.15 8.50 14.67
N THR A 207 -9.66 9.32 13.74
CA THR A 207 -8.51 9.01 12.88
C THR A 207 -7.20 8.92 13.68
N PRO A 208 -6.17 8.20 13.22
CA PRO A 208 -4.90 8.07 13.94
C PRO A 208 -4.24 9.43 14.23
N TRP A 209 -4.38 10.39 13.32
CA TRP A 209 -3.81 11.73 13.47
C TRP A 209 -4.65 12.72 14.29
N SER A 210 -5.79 12.30 14.86
CA SER A 210 -6.62 13.21 15.66
C SER A 210 -6.02 13.52 17.04
N SER A 211 -5.23 12.59 17.59
CA SER A 211 -4.49 12.77 18.83
C SER A 211 -3.28 11.84 18.87
N ARG A 212 -2.29 12.18 19.70
CA ARG A 212 -1.13 11.30 19.94
C ARG A 212 -1.54 9.93 20.50
N LEU A 213 -2.56 9.91 21.37
CA LEU A 213 -3.09 8.65 21.94
C LEU A 213 -3.67 7.74 20.85
N ASN A 214 -4.44 8.29 19.91
CA ASN A 214 -5.00 7.50 18.81
C ASN A 214 -3.91 7.03 17.85
N ALA A 215 -2.91 7.88 17.57
CA ALA A 215 -1.75 7.51 16.77
C ALA A 215 -0.97 6.33 17.39
N GLN A 216 -0.79 6.33 18.72
CA GLN A 216 -0.11 5.24 19.42
C GLN A 216 -0.91 3.94 19.33
N ARG A 217 -2.21 3.97 19.66
CA ARG A 217 -3.08 2.78 19.54
C ARG A 217 -3.08 2.21 18.12
N TYR A 218 -3.10 3.09 17.12
CA TYR A 218 -3.02 2.68 15.73
C TYR A 218 -1.68 2.02 15.38
N LEU A 219 -0.57 2.55 15.89
CA LEU A 219 0.75 1.93 15.74
C LEU A 219 0.76 0.53 16.37
N ASP A 220 0.23 0.39 17.58
CA ASP A 220 0.16 -0.89 18.29
C ASP A 220 -0.65 -1.93 17.48
N HIS A 221 -1.77 -1.52 16.88
CA HIS A 221 -2.55 -2.37 15.97
C HIS A 221 -1.75 -2.78 14.72
N LEU A 222 -1.03 -1.84 14.08
CA LEU A 222 -0.20 -2.17 12.91
C LEU A 222 0.88 -3.20 13.27
N GLU A 223 1.54 -3.04 14.41
CA GLU A 223 2.58 -3.95 14.87
C GLU A 223 2.03 -5.35 15.13
N ALA A 224 0.88 -5.45 15.81
CA ALA A 224 0.19 -6.72 16.04
C ALA A 224 -0.18 -7.44 14.72
N ILE A 225 -0.71 -6.72 13.72
CA ILE A 225 -1.08 -7.30 12.42
C ILE A 225 0.15 -7.79 11.68
N ILE A 226 1.21 -6.98 11.64
CA ILE A 226 2.46 -7.33 10.96
C ILE A 226 3.04 -8.60 11.59
N GLU A 227 3.05 -8.69 12.91
CA GLU A 227 3.55 -9.86 13.62
C GLU A 227 2.70 -11.11 13.33
N LEU A 228 1.38 -11.01 13.44
CA LEU A 228 0.47 -12.12 13.18
C LEU A 228 0.55 -12.60 11.72
N ALA A 229 0.57 -11.69 10.76
CA ALA A 229 0.69 -12.02 9.34
C ALA A 229 2.02 -12.74 9.05
N LYS A 230 3.13 -12.28 9.65
CA LYS A 230 4.43 -12.95 9.49
C LYS A 230 4.44 -14.36 10.08
N ARG A 231 3.89 -14.55 11.28
CA ARG A 231 3.79 -15.87 11.91
C ARG A 231 2.96 -16.80 11.04
N HIS A 232 1.81 -16.34 10.57
CA HIS A 232 0.94 -17.15 9.72
C HIS A 232 1.59 -17.51 8.37
N GLU A 233 2.37 -16.61 7.76
CA GLU A 233 3.15 -16.94 6.55
C GLU A 233 4.25 -18.00 6.82
N GLN A 234 4.78 -18.08 8.04
CA GLN A 234 5.80 -19.06 8.45
C GLN A 234 5.21 -20.41 8.87
N ASP A 235 4.03 -20.40 9.50
CA ASP A 235 3.38 -21.58 10.07
C ASP A 235 2.59 -22.40 9.04
N VAL A 236 2.36 -21.89 7.82
CA VAL A 236 1.79 -22.68 6.72
C VAL A 236 2.85 -23.70 6.27
N PRO A 237 2.65 -25.01 6.51
CA PRO A 237 3.58 -26.02 6.00
C PRO A 237 3.59 -25.90 4.48
N SER A 238 4.78 -25.91 3.88
CA SER A 238 4.95 -25.96 2.44
C SER A 238 4.33 -27.24 1.89
N GLN A 239 3.01 -27.24 1.63
CA GLN A 239 2.32 -28.29 0.87
C GLN A 239 2.62 -28.13 -0.62
N VAL A 240 3.90 -28.09 -0.97
CA VAL A 240 4.37 -28.20 -2.35
C VAL A 240 5.51 -29.21 -2.33
N GLY A 241 5.13 -30.48 -2.34
CA GLY A 241 6.10 -31.58 -2.34
C GLY A 241 5.50 -32.96 -2.09
N ALA A 242 4.40 -33.31 -2.77
CA ALA A 242 4.03 -34.70 -3.11
C ALA A 242 2.68 -34.72 -3.86
N ALA A 243 2.75 -34.73 -5.19
CA ALA A 243 1.87 -35.45 -6.11
C ALA A 243 2.39 -35.25 -7.54
#